data_AF-A0AAD4ZBP6-F1
#
_entry.id   AF-A0AAD4ZBP6-F1
#
_cell.length_a   1.000
_cell.length_b   1.000
_cell.length_c   1.000
_cell.angle_alpha   90.00
_cell.angle_beta   90.00
_cell.angle_gamma   90.00
#
_symmetry.space_group_name_H-M   'P 1'
#
loop_
_entity.id
_entity.type
_entity.pdbx_description
1 polymer ?
#
loop_
_entity_poly.entity_id
_entity_poly.type
_entity_poly.pdbx_seq_one_letter_code
_entity_poly.pdbx_strand_id
1 'polypeptide(L)'
;MQPNQIKRFIRYDTAKQVWAAIKQTYSYGADEAKIYDLHIRSFTMKQDGASVAKYYSKLTEIFQKLDQLSPSTMEHPKDIKTRRKEVDCLRVYIFLAGLDNNFDQIRGEILRMEPKPELEAAYAHIKRESNRQGTMFEAGVTSEATTLAASGSKQSRPTTTVLILLVTGLQ
;
A
#
# COMPACT_ATOMS: atom_id res chain seq x y z
N MET A 1 23.49 -16.89 -25.60
CA MET A 1 24.82 -16.28 -25.78
C MET A 1 25.25 -16.54 -27.22
N GLN A 2 25.57 -15.51 -28.00
CA GLN A 2 25.92 -15.67 -29.41
C GLN A 2 27.32 -16.32 -29.57
N PRO A 3 27.58 -17.14 -30.61
CA PRO A 3 28.84 -17.88 -30.76
C PRO A 3 30.10 -17.00 -30.80
N ASN A 4 29.96 -15.76 -31.29
CA ASN A 4 31.03 -14.77 -31.34
C ASN A 4 31.45 -14.21 -29.96
N GLN A 5 30.58 -14.32 -28.94
CA GLN A 5 30.89 -13.90 -27.57
C GLN A 5 31.77 -14.92 -26.85
N ILE A 6 31.62 -16.22 -27.15
CA ILE A 6 32.38 -17.32 -26.51
C ILE A 6 33.88 -17.22 -26.83
N LYS A 7 34.23 -16.85 -28.08
CA LYS A 7 35.63 -16.68 -28.50
C LYS A 7 36.41 -15.64 -27.68
N ARG A 8 35.72 -14.67 -27.06
CA ARG A 8 36.33 -13.61 -26.24
C ARG A 8 36.87 -14.14 -24.91
N PHE A 9 36.36 -15.26 -24.42
CA PHE A 9 36.72 -15.84 -23.13
C PHE A 9 37.81 -16.93 -23.22
N ILE A 10 38.19 -17.35 -24.44
CA ILE A 10 39.24 -18.35 -24.69
C ILE A 10 40.63 -17.88 -24.22
N ARG A 11 40.82 -16.57 -24.01
CA ARG A 11 42.09 -15.96 -23.58
C ARG A 11 42.32 -15.99 -22.06
N TYR A 12 41.41 -16.56 -21.29
CA TYR A 12 41.53 -16.62 -19.83
C TYR A 12 41.95 -18.03 -19.41
N ASP A 13 43.06 -18.11 -18.67
CA ASP A 13 43.69 -19.38 -18.29
C ASP A 13 42.98 -20.08 -17.12
N THR A 14 42.08 -19.38 -16.43
CA THR A 14 41.35 -19.92 -15.27
C THR A 14 39.85 -19.66 -15.34
N ALA A 15 39.07 -20.61 -14.83
CA ALA A 15 37.62 -20.47 -14.70
C ALA A 15 37.22 -19.23 -13.87
N LYS A 16 38.04 -18.84 -12.88
CA LYS A 16 37.83 -17.62 -12.09
C LYS A 16 37.90 -16.35 -12.94
N GLN A 17 38.86 -16.26 -13.85
CA GLN A 17 39.00 -15.11 -14.76
C GLN A 17 37.87 -15.07 -15.79
N VAL A 18 37.46 -16.23 -16.32
CA VAL A 18 36.27 -16.32 -17.19
C VAL A 18 35.04 -15.81 -16.46
N TRP A 19 34.81 -16.26 -15.22
CA TRP A 19 33.67 -15.82 -14.41
C TRP A 19 33.73 -14.32 -14.08
N ALA A 20 34.90 -13.79 -13.74
CA ALA A 20 35.09 -12.36 -13.50
C ALA A 20 34.83 -11.52 -14.76
N ALA A 21 35.29 -11.97 -15.93
CA ALA A 21 35.07 -11.29 -17.19
C ALA A 21 33.59 -11.32 -17.63
N ILE A 22 32.89 -12.45 -17.42
CA ILE A 22 31.44 -12.56 -17.65
C ILE A 22 30.70 -11.61 -16.71
N LYS A 23 31.04 -11.60 -15.41
CA LYS A 23 30.46 -10.70 -14.42
C LYS A 23 30.68 -9.23 -14.80
N GLN A 24 31.90 -8.86 -15.20
CA GLN A 24 32.20 -7.49 -15.63
C GLN A 24 31.45 -7.09 -16.91
N THR A 25 31.31 -8.02 -17.87
CA THR A 25 30.68 -7.74 -19.17
C THR A 25 29.16 -7.65 -19.08
N TYR A 26 28.54 -8.41 -18.17
CA TYR A 26 27.08 -8.57 -18.15
C TYR A 26 26.40 -8.16 -16.84
N SER A 27 27.14 -7.88 -15.75
CA SER A 27 26.53 -7.49 -14.47
C SER A 27 26.45 -5.96 -14.32
N TYR A 28 27.54 -5.23 -14.56
CA TYR A 28 27.59 -3.79 -14.20
C TYR A 28 26.56 -2.93 -14.96
N GLY A 29 26.48 -3.04 -16.29
CA GLY A 29 25.50 -2.28 -17.07
C GLY A 29 24.06 -2.81 -16.99
N ALA A 30 23.89 -4.10 -16.70
CA ALA A 30 22.57 -4.71 -16.56
C ALA A 30 21.93 -4.37 -15.20
N ASP A 31 22.74 -4.21 -14.15
CA ASP A 31 22.22 -3.89 -12.82
C ASP A 31 21.80 -2.42 -12.74
N GLU A 32 22.53 -1.48 -13.33
CA GLU A 32 22.12 -0.06 -13.43
C GLU A 32 20.82 0.12 -14.23
N ALA A 33 20.68 -0.58 -15.36
CA ALA A 33 19.44 -0.54 -16.14
C ALA A 33 18.23 -1.11 -15.36
N LYS A 34 18.44 -2.16 -14.56
CA LYS A 34 17.40 -2.72 -13.67
C LYS A 34 17.06 -1.74 -12.54
N ILE A 35 18.05 -1.10 -11.92
CA ILE A 35 17.84 -0.09 -10.87
C ILE A 35 17.00 1.05 -11.44
N TYR A 36 17.33 1.53 -12.64
CA TYR A 36 16.55 2.54 -13.35
C TYR A 36 15.10 2.11 -13.59
N ASP A 37 14.87 0.91 -14.15
CA ASP A 37 13.51 0.39 -14.38
C ASP A 37 12.71 0.25 -13.08
N LEU A 38 13.34 -0.25 -12.02
CA LEU A 38 12.71 -0.38 -10.70
C LEU A 38 12.36 0.98 -10.11
N HIS A 39 13.21 2.00 -10.28
CA HIS A 39 12.89 3.36 -9.87
C HIS A 39 11.66 3.89 -10.61
N ILE A 40 11.65 3.82 -11.95
CA ILE A 40 10.48 4.23 -12.76
C ILE A 40 9.23 3.53 -12.25
N ARG A 41 9.27 2.20 -12.13
CA ARG A 41 8.14 1.41 -11.63
C ARG A 41 7.69 1.83 -10.23
N SER A 42 8.62 2.12 -9.32
CA SER A 42 8.27 2.57 -7.97
C SER A 42 7.48 3.88 -8.00
N PHE A 43 7.92 4.86 -8.80
CA PHE A 43 7.28 6.18 -8.87
C PHE A 43 5.96 6.20 -9.64
N THR A 44 5.81 5.33 -10.64
CA THR A 44 4.61 5.32 -11.50
C THR A 44 3.54 4.32 -11.06
N MET A 45 3.84 3.40 -10.15
CA MET A 45 2.87 2.39 -9.71
C MET A 45 1.71 3.06 -8.97
N LYS A 46 0.49 2.66 -9.36
CA LYS A 46 -0.76 3.10 -8.74
C LYS A 46 -1.52 1.90 -8.18
N GLN A 47 -2.40 2.16 -7.21
CA GLN A 47 -3.32 1.18 -6.66
C GLN A 47 -4.35 0.74 -7.71
N ASP A 48 -4.89 1.68 -8.49
CA ASP A 48 -5.77 1.46 -9.64
C ASP A 48 -6.92 0.48 -9.34
N GLY A 49 -7.60 0.69 -8.20
CA GLY A 49 -8.73 -0.14 -7.77
C GLY A 49 -8.35 -1.51 -7.20
N ALA A 50 -7.07 -1.88 -7.17
CA ALA A 50 -6.62 -3.07 -6.44
C ALA A 50 -6.77 -2.86 -4.92
N SER A 51 -6.74 -3.96 -4.15
CA SER A 51 -6.72 -3.83 -2.69
C SER A 51 -5.43 -3.15 -2.21
N VAL A 52 -5.53 -2.36 -1.14
CA VAL A 52 -4.38 -1.69 -0.51
C VAL A 52 -3.26 -2.68 -0.18
N ALA A 53 -3.61 -3.89 0.29
CA ALA A 53 -2.64 -4.94 0.60
C ALA A 53 -1.88 -5.41 -0.66
N LYS A 54 -2.58 -5.63 -1.77
CA LYS A 54 -1.96 -6.06 -3.03
C LYS A 54 -1.05 -4.98 -3.61
N TYR A 55 -1.48 -3.72 -3.55
CA TYR A 55 -0.65 -2.59 -3.97
C TYR A 55 0.61 -2.47 -3.11
N TYR A 56 0.45 -2.49 -1.79
CA TYR A 56 1.55 -2.44 -0.83
C TYR A 56 2.60 -3.54 -1.07
N SER A 57 2.16 -4.80 -1.20
CA SER A 57 3.06 -5.94 -1.43
C SER A 57 3.89 -5.80 -2.71
N LYS A 58 3.29 -5.32 -3.81
CA LYS A 58 4.03 -5.10 -5.06
C LYS A 58 5.07 -3.99 -4.91
N LEU A 59 4.71 -2.92 -4.22
CA LEU A 59 5.60 -1.79 -4.03
C LEU A 59 6.78 -2.15 -3.10
N THR A 60 6.53 -2.90 -2.02
CA THR A 60 7.60 -3.37 -1.14
C THR A 60 8.52 -4.37 -1.82
N GLU A 61 8.02 -5.21 -2.72
CA GLU A 61 8.86 -6.09 -3.53
C GLU A 61 9.85 -5.29 -4.40
N ILE A 62 9.42 -4.17 -4.99
CA ILE A 62 10.31 -3.27 -5.74
C ILE A 62 11.36 -2.66 -4.83
N PHE A 63 10.95 -2.13 -3.67
CA PHE A 63 11.87 -1.55 -2.69
C PHE A 63 12.92 -2.55 -2.20
N GLN A 64 12.53 -3.80 -1.93
CA GLN A 64 13.45 -4.87 -1.54
C GLN A 64 14.46 -5.19 -2.65
N LYS A 65 14.03 -5.22 -3.91
CA LYS A 65 14.94 -5.42 -5.05
C LYS A 65 15.93 -4.25 -5.20
N LEU A 66 15.47 -3.01 -5.00
CA LEU A 66 16.35 -1.84 -4.99
C LEU A 66 17.39 -1.92 -3.86
N ASP A 67 16.98 -2.32 -2.64
CA ASP A 67 17.90 -2.48 -1.52
C ASP A 67 18.98 -3.54 -1.79
N GLN A 68 18.64 -4.60 -2.51
CA GLN A 68 19.57 -5.67 -2.89
C GLN A 68 20.56 -5.23 -3.97
N LEU A 69 20.09 -4.45 -4.95
CA LEU A 69 20.91 -4.00 -6.08
C LEU A 69 21.76 -2.78 -5.74
N SER A 70 21.40 -2.01 -4.71
CA SER A 70 22.09 -0.79 -4.30
C SER A 70 22.48 -0.80 -2.82
N PRO A 71 23.39 -1.71 -2.40
CA PRO A 71 23.85 -1.75 -1.02
C PRO A 71 24.55 -0.44 -0.63
N SER A 72 24.33 -0.01 0.62
CA SER A 72 24.99 1.19 1.16
C SER A 72 26.49 0.99 1.27
N THR A 73 27.27 1.91 0.71
CA THR A 73 28.74 1.99 0.86
C THR A 73 29.18 2.80 2.07
N MET A 74 28.23 3.38 2.82
CA MET A 74 28.53 4.22 3.99
C MET A 74 28.98 3.36 5.18
N GLU A 75 30.04 3.80 5.86
CA GLU A 75 30.64 3.08 6.98
C GLU A 75 30.20 3.61 8.36
N HIS A 76 29.90 4.92 8.45
CA HIS A 76 29.60 5.55 9.73
C HIS A 76 28.15 5.29 10.19
N PRO A 77 27.93 4.72 11.40
CA PRO A 77 26.59 4.29 11.84
C PRO A 77 25.53 5.40 11.86
N LYS A 78 25.93 6.64 12.21
CA LYS A 78 25.02 7.79 12.24
C LYS A 78 24.49 8.11 10.85
N ASP A 79 25.36 8.05 9.84
CA ASP A 79 25.02 8.47 8.49
C ASP A 79 24.18 7.38 7.80
N ILE A 80 24.46 6.11 8.09
CA ILE A 80 23.60 4.98 7.70
C ILE A 80 22.19 5.17 8.26
N LYS A 81 22.06 5.55 9.53
CA LYS A 81 20.76 5.79 10.17
C LYS A 81 20.01 6.95 9.53
N THR A 82 20.70 8.06 9.24
CA THR A 82 20.11 9.22 8.54
C THR A 82 19.63 8.84 7.15
N ARG A 83 20.47 8.18 6.35
CA ARG A 83 20.11 7.74 4.99
C ARG A 83 18.92 6.79 5.00
N ARG A 84 18.84 5.84 5.95
CA ARG A 84 17.68 4.94 6.09
C ARG A 84 16.39 5.72 6.34
N LYS A 85 16.43 6.71 7.22
CA LYS A 85 15.26 7.57 7.49
C LYS A 85 14.82 8.34 6.24
N GLU A 86 15.75 8.89 5.47
CA GLU A 86 15.45 9.59 4.22
C GLU A 86 14.82 8.66 3.18
N VAL A 87 15.37 7.46 3.02
CA VAL A 87 14.84 6.44 2.12
C VAL A 87 13.44 5.99 2.55
N ASP A 88 13.22 5.72 3.84
CA ASP A 88 11.91 5.32 4.35
C ASP A 88 10.87 6.44 4.20
N CYS A 89 11.27 7.69 4.42
CA CYS A 89 10.42 8.85 4.19
C CYS A 89 10.00 8.95 2.71
N LEU A 90 10.95 8.79 1.77
CA LEU A 90 10.66 8.75 0.34
C LEU A 90 9.71 7.61 -0.02
N ARG A 91 9.91 6.42 0.55
CA ARG A 91 9.05 5.25 0.32
C ARG A 91 7.62 5.49 0.79
N VAL A 92 7.44 6.17 1.92
CA VAL A 92 6.12 6.60 2.40
C VAL A 92 5.47 7.54 1.38
N TYR A 93 6.20 8.53 0.86
CA TYR A 93 5.65 9.44 -0.14
C TYR A 93 5.25 8.72 -1.43
N ILE A 94 6.09 7.82 -1.93
CA ILE A 94 5.78 7.00 -3.12
C ILE A 94 4.51 6.17 -2.87
N PHE A 95 4.45 5.47 -1.73
CA PHE A 95 3.28 4.68 -1.35
C PHE A 95 2.01 5.54 -1.36
N LEU A 96 2.03 6.67 -0.66
CA LEU A 96 0.90 7.58 -0.56
C LEU A 96 0.47 8.18 -1.90
N ALA A 97 1.43 8.54 -2.75
CA ALA A 97 1.18 9.15 -4.06
C ALA A 97 0.53 8.18 -5.06
N GLY A 98 0.70 6.86 -4.87
CA GLY A 98 0.07 5.85 -5.70
C GLY A 98 -1.28 5.34 -5.21
N LEU A 99 -1.74 5.75 -4.02
CA LEU A 99 -3.06 5.36 -3.51
C LEU A 99 -4.21 5.99 -4.31
N ASP A 100 -5.34 5.29 -4.34
CA ASP A 100 -6.58 5.81 -4.91
C ASP A 100 -7.12 7.01 -4.10
N ASN A 101 -7.92 7.87 -4.74
CA ASN A 101 -8.36 9.16 -4.18
C ASN A 101 -9.30 9.03 -2.96
N ASN A 102 -9.94 7.87 -2.76
CA ASN A 102 -10.76 7.60 -1.58
C ASN A 102 -9.96 7.61 -0.25
N PHE A 103 -8.63 7.67 -0.31
CA PHE A 103 -7.74 7.79 0.84
C PHE A 103 -7.18 9.20 1.06
N ASP A 104 -7.66 10.22 0.35
CA ASP A 104 -7.11 11.60 0.42
C ASP A 104 -7.09 12.18 1.84
N GLN A 105 -8.12 11.92 2.65
CA GLN A 105 -8.18 12.40 4.02
C GLN A 105 -7.07 11.81 4.88
N ILE A 106 -6.98 10.48 4.96
CA ILE A 106 -5.96 9.77 5.74
C ILE A 106 -4.55 10.04 5.20
N ARG A 107 -4.41 10.26 3.89
CA ARG A 107 -3.16 10.71 3.26
C ARG A 107 -2.72 12.05 3.84
N GLY A 108 -3.63 13.02 3.92
CA GLY A 108 -3.37 14.32 4.54
C GLY A 108 -2.99 14.22 6.02
N GLU A 109 -3.63 13.32 6.77
CA GLU A 109 -3.30 13.06 8.18
C GLU A 109 -1.88 12.50 8.33
N ILE A 110 -1.51 11.47 7.56
CA ILE A 110 -0.16 10.89 7.55
C ILE A 110 0.89 11.92 7.11
N LEU A 111 0.54 12.84 6.21
CA LEU A 111 1.42 13.92 5.77
C LEU A 111 1.74 14.93 6.88
N ARG A 112 0.82 15.15 7.84
CA ARG A 112 1.00 16.06 8.97
C ARG A 112 1.66 15.44 10.20
N MET A 113 1.90 14.14 10.22
CA MET A 113 2.51 13.45 11.37
C MET A 113 3.99 13.85 11.56
N GLU A 114 4.34 14.15 12.80
CA GLU A 114 5.72 14.37 13.25
C GLU A 114 6.01 13.54 14.53
N PRO A 115 7.02 12.65 14.53
CA PRO A 115 7.90 12.34 13.42
C PRO A 115 7.18 11.60 12.29
N LYS A 116 7.74 11.67 11.08
CA LYS A 116 7.22 10.93 9.93
C LYS A 116 7.13 9.43 10.24
N PRO A 117 5.98 8.78 10.01
CA PRO A 117 5.85 7.35 10.25
C PRO A 117 6.70 6.54 9.26
N GLU A 118 7.10 5.35 9.69
CA GLU A 118 7.70 4.36 8.80
C GLU A 118 6.67 3.82 7.80
N LEU A 119 7.16 3.20 6.72
CA LEU A 119 6.32 2.68 5.65
C LEU A 119 5.25 1.68 6.15
N GLU A 120 5.61 0.80 7.08
CA GLU A 120 4.69 -0.19 7.66
C GLU A 120 3.59 0.47 8.50
N ALA A 121 3.95 1.50 9.28
CA ALA A 121 2.99 2.25 10.07
C ALA A 121 2.02 3.03 9.16
N ALA A 122 2.53 3.70 8.12
CA ALA A 122 1.71 4.37 7.11
C ALA A 122 0.74 3.38 6.44
N TYR A 123 1.22 2.20 6.05
CA TYR A 123 0.37 1.13 5.52
C TYR A 123 -0.71 0.70 6.52
N ALA A 124 -0.39 0.53 7.79
CA ALA A 124 -1.36 0.16 8.82
C ALA A 124 -2.48 1.21 8.97
N HIS A 125 -2.15 2.50 8.90
CA HIS A 125 -3.14 3.58 8.90
C HIS A 125 -4.11 3.46 7.71
N ILE A 126 -3.58 3.35 6.48
CA ILE A 126 -4.40 3.20 5.27
C ILE A 126 -5.22 1.91 5.31
N LYS A 127 -4.64 0.81 5.81
CA LYS A 127 -5.33 -0.49 5.88
C LYS A 127 -6.50 -0.47 6.85
N ARG A 128 -6.36 0.19 8.01
CA ARG A 128 -7.48 0.41 8.94
C ARG A 128 -8.59 1.21 8.29
N GLU A 129 -8.24 2.28 7.58
CA GLU A 129 -9.23 3.11 6.87
C GLU A 129 -9.94 2.34 5.76
N SER A 130 -9.21 1.55 4.97
CA SER A 130 -9.77 0.67 3.95
C SER A 130 -10.80 -0.32 4.53
N ASN A 131 -10.50 -0.91 5.70
CA ASN A 131 -11.43 -1.82 6.36
C ASN A 131 -12.68 -1.07 6.88
N ARG A 132 -12.51 0.14 7.42
CA ARG A 132 -13.63 1.00 7.88
C ARG A 132 -14.56 1.38 6.74
N GLN A 133 -14.01 1.72 5.57
CA GLN A 133 -14.81 2.02 4.37
C GLN A 133 -15.59 0.79 3.89
N GLY A 134 -14.98 -0.40 3.94
CA GLY A 134 -15.65 -1.66 3.59
C GLY A 134 -16.86 -1.97 4.49
N THR A 135 -16.71 -1.84 5.81
CA THR A 135 -17.82 -2.09 6.75
C THR A 135 -18.95 -1.07 6.62
N MET A 136 -18.63 0.20 6.35
CA MET A 136 -19.65 1.23 6.09
C MET A 136 -20.44 0.97 4.82
N PHE A 137 -19.79 0.48 3.76
CA PHE A 137 -20.47 0.11 2.53
C PHE A 137 -21.47 -1.02 2.76
N GLU A 138 -21.09 -2.06 3.51
CA GLU A 138 -21.98 -3.18 3.88
C GLU A 138 -23.17 -2.73 4.77
N ALA A 139 -22.94 -1.80 5.70
CA ALA A 139 -23.98 -1.23 6.56
C ALA A 139 -24.96 -0.31 5.78
N GLY A 140 -24.49 0.41 4.77
CA GLY A 140 -25.34 1.25 3.90
C GLY A 140 -26.28 0.42 3.03
N VAL A 141 -25.75 -0.66 2.43
CA VAL A 141 -26.54 -1.59 1.58
C VAL A 141 -27.65 -2.28 2.38
N THR A 142 -27.40 -2.61 3.65
CA THR A 142 -28.42 -3.23 4.52
C THR A 142 -29.48 -2.23 5.01
N SER A 143 -29.12 -0.96 5.20
CA SER A 143 -30.06 0.10 5.61
C SER A 143 -31.05 0.48 4.50
N GLU A 144 -30.59 0.59 3.26
CA GLU A 144 -31.47 0.88 2.10
C GLU A 144 -32.40 -0.30 1.76
N ALA A 145 -31.92 -1.55 1.89
CA ALA A 145 -32.75 -2.74 1.73
C ALA A 145 -33.88 -2.85 2.78
N THR A 146 -33.65 -2.31 3.99
CA THR A 146 -34.63 -2.36 5.09
C THR A 146 -35.67 -1.24 4.98
N THR A 147 -35.33 -0.09 4.39
CA THR A 147 -36.28 1.03 4.21
C THR A 147 -37.26 0.82 3.06
N LEU A 148 -36.94 0.00 2.07
CA LEU A 148 -37.86 -0.39 0.98
C LEU A 148 -38.96 -1.39 1.42
N ALA A 149 -38.83 -2.03 2.58
CA ALA A 149 -39.82 -2.97 3.10
C ALA A 149 -40.91 -2.32 4.00
N ALA A 150 -40.81 -1.01 4.30
CA ALA A 150 -41.69 -0.35 5.28
C ALA A 150 -42.79 0.55 4.68
N SER A 151 -42.88 0.69 3.36
CA SER A 151 -43.93 1.49 2.70
C SER A 151 -44.90 0.60 1.93
N GLY A 152 -45.83 -0.04 2.64
CA GLY A 152 -46.75 -0.97 1.99
C GLY A 152 -47.88 -1.54 2.85
N SER A 153 -48.64 -0.73 3.57
CA SER A 153 -50.07 -1.03 3.82
C SER A 153 -50.80 0.15 4.43
N LYS A 154 -51.69 0.77 3.64
CA LYS A 154 -52.83 1.53 4.15
C LYS A 154 -53.87 0.53 4.66
N GLN A 155 -54.27 0.57 5.94
CA GLN A 155 -55.62 0.13 6.30
C GLN A 155 -56.13 0.74 7.62
N SER A 156 -57.07 1.68 7.46
CA SER A 156 -58.38 1.81 8.15
C SER A 156 -58.48 1.71 9.69
N ARG A 157 -58.88 2.83 10.32
CA ARG A 157 -59.46 2.95 11.67
C ARG A 157 -60.74 2.11 11.86
N PRO A 158 -61.09 1.78 13.12
CA PRO A 158 -62.40 2.19 13.61
C PRO A 158 -62.40 2.84 15.00
N THR A 159 -63.54 3.44 15.33
CA THR A 159 -63.83 4.42 16.39
C THR A 159 -64.54 3.79 17.60
N THR A 160 -64.09 4.17 18.81
CA THR A 160 -64.81 4.35 20.11
C THR A 160 -65.61 3.21 20.76
N THR A 161 -65.29 2.90 22.03
CA THR A 161 -66.25 2.91 23.16
C THR A 161 -65.50 3.10 24.49
N VAL A 162 -66.01 4.03 25.29
CA VAL A 162 -65.52 4.53 26.59
C VAL A 162 -65.88 3.56 27.72
N LEU A 163 -64.96 3.35 28.68
CA LEU A 163 -65.31 2.99 30.05
C LEU A 163 -64.31 3.65 31.02
N ILE A 164 -64.80 4.68 31.71
CA ILE A 164 -64.19 5.36 32.86
C ILE A 164 -64.46 4.51 34.10
N LEU A 165 -63.51 4.48 35.06
CA LEU A 165 -63.67 4.52 36.54
C LEU A 165 -62.25 4.31 37.16
N LEU A 166 -61.50 5.37 37.46
CA LEU A 166 -61.32 6.08 38.75
C LEU A 166 -60.55 5.31 39.87
N VAL A 167 -59.41 5.90 40.29
CA VAL A 167 -58.92 6.12 41.69
C VAL A 167 -58.39 4.86 42.42
N THR A 168 -57.24 4.75 43.10
CA THR A 168 -56.27 5.58 43.90
C THR A 168 -54.99 4.71 43.99
N GLY A 169 -53.75 5.14 44.26
CA GLY A 169 -53.24 6.05 45.29
C GLY A 169 -52.04 5.38 45.98
N LEU A 170 -50.97 6.15 46.14
CA LEU A 170 -49.67 5.85 46.76
C LEU A 170 -49.76 5.32 48.21
N GLN A 171 -48.92 4.34 48.57
CA GLN A 171 -48.00 4.37 49.73
C GLN A 171 -46.94 3.28 49.56
#